data_AF-A0A971RQ83-F1
#
_entry.id   AF-A0A971RQ83-F1
#
_cell.length_a   1.000
_cell.length_b   1.000
_cell.length_c   1.000
_cell.angle_alpha   90.00
_cell.angle_beta   90.00
_cell.angle_gamma   90.00
#
_symmetry.space_group_name_H-M   'P 1'
#
loop_
_entity.id
_entity.type
_entity.pdbx_description
1 polymer ?
#
loop_
_entity_poly.entity_id
_entity_poly.type
_entity_poly.pdbx_seq_one_letter_code
_entity_poly.pdbx_strand_id
1 'polypeptide(L)' 'MNSRDLLQSIKELFRDWNPGAAGALIGFGFALSWVIFGFFKTLFILALTALGYFIGVRYFSHKEDFRELLNKILPPGLFR' A
#
# COMPACT_ATOMS: atom_id res chain seq x y z
N MET A 1 5.60 16.52 8.05
CA MET A 1 6.60 15.56 7.55
C MET A 1 6.46 15.50 6.03
N ASN A 2 7.46 15.97 5.30
CA ASN A 2 7.40 16.12 3.85
C ASN A 2 7.43 14.73 3.19
N SER A 3 6.62 14.48 2.16
CA SER A 3 6.62 13.18 1.48
C SER A 3 8.00 12.82 0.90
N ARG A 4 8.85 13.81 0.66
CA ARG A 4 10.24 13.61 0.23
C ARG A 4 11.14 13.03 1.32
N ASP A 5 10.92 13.38 2.57
CA ASP A 5 11.72 12.89 3.70
C ASP A 5 11.40 11.41 3.97
N LEU A 6 10.12 11.03 3.85
CA LEU A 6 9.71 9.63 3.99
C LEU A 6 10.32 8.74 2.91
N LEU A 7 10.36 9.22 1.66
CA LEU A 7 10.99 8.48 0.57
C LEU A 7 12.49 8.36 0.77
N GLN A 8 13.15 9.37 1.34
CA GLN A 8 14.58 9.29 1.65
C GLN A 8 14.86 8.31 2.79
N SER A 9 14.10 8.33 3.88
CA SER A 9 14.26 7.36 4.97
C SER A 9 13.99 5.92 4.53
N ILE A 10 12.98 5.69 3.68
CA ILE A 10 12.72 4.38 3.09
C ILE A 10 13.88 3.96 2.19
N LYS A 11 14.41 4.87 1.37
CA LYS A 11 15.53 4.60 0.47
C LYS A 11 16.82 4.29 1.23
N GLU A 12 17.06 4.95 2.35
CA GLU A 12 18.20 4.67 3.24
C GLU A 12 18.05 3.31 3.94
N LEU A 13 16.85 2.97 4.42
CA LEU A 13 16.55 1.64 5.00
C LEU A 13 16.71 0.50 3.97
N PHE A 14 16.40 0.75 2.70
CA PHE A 14 16.56 -0.22 1.61
C PHE A 14 17.97 -0.25 1.01
N ARG A 15 18.88 0.66 1.38
CA ARG A 15 20.21 0.79 0.75
C ARG A 15 21.17 -0.35 1.13
N ASP A 16 21.01 -0.91 2.32
CA ASP A 16 21.85 -1.98 2.85
C ASP A 16 21.30 -3.38 2.54
N TRP A 17 20.10 -3.47 1.95
CA TRP A 17 19.52 -4.75 1.60
C TRP A 17 20.14 -5.28 0.30
N ASN A 18 20.68 -6.49 0.37
CA ASN A 18 21.15 -7.19 -0.82
C ASN A 18 19.96 -7.32 -1.80
N PRO A 19 20.00 -6.70 -2.99
CA PRO A 19 18.88 -6.69 -3.92
C PRO A 19 18.45 -8.11 -4.31
N GLY A 20 19.38 -9.08 -4.27
CA GLY A 20 19.08 -10.49 -4.48
C GLY A 20 18.21 -11.12 -3.39
N ALA A 21 18.44 -10.78 -2.12
CA ALA A 21 17.63 -11.28 -1.00
C ALA A 21 16.23 -10.67 -1.01
N ALA A 22 16.12 -9.37 -1.33
CA ALA A 22 14.84 -8.71 -1.51
C ALA A 22 14.03 -9.31 -2.66
N GLY A 23 14.68 -9.52 -3.82
CA GLY A 23 14.06 -10.17 -4.98
C GLY A 23 13.62 -11.60 -4.68
N ALA A 24 14.44 -12.37 -3.95
CA ALA A 24 14.10 -13.73 -3.54
C ALA A 24 12.90 -13.76 -2.59
N LEU A 25 12.82 -12.85 -1.61
CA LEU A 25 11.68 -12.77 -0.70
C LEU A 25 10.38 -12.41 -1.43
N ILE A 26 10.45 -11.44 -2.34
CA ILE A 26 9.30 -11.01 -3.14
C ILE A 26 8.85 -12.14 -4.08
N GLY A 27 9.79 -12.75 -4.80
CA GLY A 27 9.52 -13.85 -5.71
C GLY A 27 8.98 -15.09 -5.01
N PHE A 28 9.53 -15.42 -3.83
CA PHE A 28 9.05 -16.52 -3.01
C PHE A 28 7.63 -16.26 -2.51
N GLY A 29 7.33 -15.05 -2.03
CA GLY A 29 5.96 -14.67 -1.64
C GLY A 29 4.98 -14.76 -2.80
N PHE A 30 5.39 -14.34 -4.01
CA PHE A 30 4.59 -14.45 -5.22
C PHE A 30 4.32 -15.91 -5.61
N ALA A 31 5.36 -16.73 -5.61
CA ALA A 31 5.25 -18.16 -5.92
C ALA A 31 4.36 -18.89 -4.91
N LEU A 32 4.50 -18.57 -3.61
CA LEU A 32 3.68 -19.18 -2.56
C LEU A 32 2.20 -18.78 -2.71
N SER A 33 1.93 -17.51 -3.01
CA SER A 33 0.58 -17.02 -3.31
C SER A 33 -0.01 -17.72 -4.54
N TRP A 34 0.80 -17.96 -5.57
CA TRP A 34 0.39 -18.71 -6.76
C TRP A 34 0.02 -20.15 -6.44
N VAL A 35 0.78 -20.84 -5.61
CA VAL A 35 0.51 -22.24 -5.23
C VAL A 35 -0.76 -22.36 -4.39
N ILE A 36 -1.01 -21.42 -3.47
CA ILE A 36 -2.16 -21.46 -2.56
C ILE A 36 -3.46 -21.05 -3.27
N PHE A 37 -3.43 -19.99 -4.07
CA PHE A 37 -4.63 -19.40 -4.68
C PHE A 37 -4.84 -19.81 -6.15
N GLY A 38 -3.79 -20.15 -6.88
CA GLY A 38 -3.80 -20.36 -8.33
C GLY A 38 -3.64 -19.06 -9.13
N PHE A 39 -3.17 -19.15 -10.38
CA PHE A 39 -2.79 -18.01 -11.23
C PHE A 39 -3.82 -16.87 -11.27
N PHE A 40 -5.08 -17.21 -11.56
CA PHE A 40 -6.14 -16.23 -11.74
C PHE A 40 -6.52 -15.48 -10.46
N LYS A 41 -6.42 -16.15 -9.30
CA LYS A 41 -6.74 -15.52 -8.01
C LYS A 41 -5.64 -14.56 -7.58
N THR A 42 -4.38 -14.89 -7.81
CA THR A 42 -3.26 -13.97 -7.55
C THR A 42 -3.39 -12.72 -8.41
N LEU A 43 -3.73 -12.86 -9.69
CA LEU A 43 -3.97 -11.73 -10.60
C LEU A 43 -5.14 -10.85 -10.15
N PHE A 44 -6.23 -11.46 -9.66
CA PHE A 44 -7.38 -10.74 -9.10
C PHE A 44 -7.00 -9.92 -7.86
N ILE A 45 -6.20 -10.50 -6.94
CA ILE A 45 -5.69 -9.80 -5.75
C ILE A 45 -4.75 -8.66 -6.15
N LEU A 46 -3.87 -8.88 -7.13
CA LEU A 46 -2.95 -7.87 -7.66
C LEU A 46 -3.73 -6.71 -8.29
N ALA A 47 -4.75 -7.02 -9.09
CA ALA A 47 -5.63 -6.04 -9.71
C ALA A 47 -6.41 -5.24 -8.65
N LEU A 48 -6.99 -5.90 -7.65
CA LEU A 48 -7.64 -5.25 -6.51
C LEU A 48 -6.69 -4.36 -5.71
N THR A 49 -5.45 -4.82 -5.49
CA THR A 49 -4.42 -4.04 -4.76
C THR A 49 -4.01 -2.82 -5.58
N ALA A 50 -3.81 -2.97 -6.89
CA ALA A 50 -3.53 -1.85 -7.78
C ALA A 50 -4.70 -0.86 -7.85
N LEU A 51 -5.94 -1.36 -7.90
CA LEU A 51 -7.16 -0.53 -7.85
C LEU A 51 -7.25 0.22 -6.51
N GLY A 52 -7.04 -0.49 -5.40
CA GLY A 52 -7.06 0.06 -4.06
C GLY A 52 -5.96 1.10 -3.84
N TYR A 53 -4.77 0.87 -4.41
CA TYR A 53 -3.68 1.86 -4.41
C TYR A 53 -4.02 3.06 -5.30
N PHE A 54 -4.60 2.86 -6.48
CA PHE A 54 -4.97 3.94 -7.38
C PHE A 54 -6.07 4.83 -6.78
N ILE A 55 -7.12 4.20 -6.22
CA ILE A 55 -8.18 4.87 -5.47
C ILE A 55 -7.57 5.54 -4.24
N GLY A 56 -6.76 4.81 -3.47
CA GLY A 56 -6.09 5.30 -2.28
C GLY A 56 -5.26 6.54 -2.56
N VAL A 57 -4.31 6.50 -3.50
CA VAL A 57 -3.50 7.64 -3.90
C VAL A 57 -4.36 8.78 -4.43
N ARG A 58 -5.37 8.50 -5.25
CA ARG A 58 -6.23 9.53 -5.83
C ARG A 58 -7.09 10.25 -4.79
N TYR A 59 -7.60 9.51 -3.81
CA TYR A 59 -8.38 10.07 -2.69
C TYR A 59 -7.50 10.68 -1.59
N PHE A 60 -6.33 10.11 -1.29
CA PHE A 60 -5.40 10.65 -0.29
C PHE A 60 -4.62 11.88 -0.76
N SER A 61 -4.56 12.12 -2.07
CA SER A 61 -3.93 13.33 -2.59
C SER A 61 -4.71 14.61 -2.25
N HIS A 62 -6.00 14.50 -1.93
CA HIS A 62 -6.83 15.58 -1.41
C HIS A 62 -7.17 15.28 0.05
N LYS A 63 -6.30 15.72 0.96
CA LYS A 63 -6.48 15.53 2.40
C LYS A 63 -7.82 16.07 2.90
N GLU A 64 -8.35 17.12 2.28
CA GLU A 64 -9.70 17.64 2.60
C GLU A 64 -10.80 16.62 2.28
N ASP A 65 -10.83 16.04 1.07
CA ASP A 65 -11.89 15.12 0.64
C ASP A 65 -11.89 13.82 1.44
N PHE A 66 -10.71 13.26 1.73
CA PHE A 66 -10.60 12.08 2.57
C PHE A 66 -11.08 12.35 4.00
N ARG A 67 -10.77 13.53 4.56
CA ARG A 67 -11.26 13.94 5.87
C ARG A 67 -12.77 14.15 5.89
N GLU A 68 -13.35 14.70 4.83
CA GLU A 68 -14.78 14.92 4.72
C GLU A 68 -15.57 13.60 4.59
N LEU A 69 -15.07 12.65 3.79
CA LEU A 69 -15.62 11.30 3.73
C LEU A 69 -15.50 10.57 5.07
N LEU A 70 -14.36 10.72 5.75
CA LEU A 70 -14.14 10.11 7.05
C LEU A 70 -15.04 10.74 8.12
N ASN A 71 -15.26 12.06 8.11
CA ASN A 71 -16.22 12.73 8.99
C ASN A 71 -17.67 12.32 8.70
N LYS A 72 -18.00 11.99 7.46
CA LYS A 72 -19.34 11.53 7.07
C LYS A 72 -19.61 10.09 7.50
N ILE A 73 -18.60 9.23 7.46
CA ILE A 73 -18.67 7.84 7.94
C ILE A 73 -18.51 7.75 9.47
N LEU A 74 -17.73 8.67 10.05
CA LEU A 74 -17.37 8.74 11.47
C LEU A 74 -17.84 10.10 12.00
N PRO A 75 -19.16 10.29 12.25
CA PRO A 75 -19.69 11.54 12.74
C PRO A 75 -18.96 11.97 14.03
N PRO A 76 -18.27 13.11 14.04
CA PRO A 76 -17.51 13.57 15.20
C PRO A 76 -18.49 14.05 16.28
N GLY A 77 -18.67 13.26 17.34
CA GLY A 77 -19.62 13.56 18.42
C GLY A 77 -19.32 12.96 19.79
N LEU A 78 -18.19 12.28 19.96
CA LEU A 78 -17.61 11.88 21.25
C LEU A 78 -16.12 12.14 21.04
N PHE A 79 -15.46 13.10 21.67
CA PHE A 79 -15.21 13.20 23.10
C PHE A 79 -15.09 14.68 23.47
N ARG A 80 -15.86 15.08 24.49
CA ARG A 80 -15.66 16.32 25.25
C ARG A 80 -14.61 16.07 26.31
#